data_AF-A0A9E2JMB5-F1
#
_entry.id   AF-A0A9E2JMB5-F1
#
_cell.length_a   1.000
_cell.length_b   1.000
_cell.length_c   1.000
_cell.angle_alpha   90.00
_cell.angle_beta   90.00
_cell.angle_gamma   90.00
#
_symmetry.space_group_name_H-M   'P 1'
#
loop_
_entity.id
_entity.type
_entity.pdbx_description
1 polymer ?
#
loop_
_entity_poly.entity_id
_entity_poly.type
_entity_poly.pdbx_seq_one_letter_code
_entity_poly.pdbx_strand_id
1 'polypeptide(L)' 'MPLTTAKKQDIIKEFQTTKGDTGSPEVQIALLTTRIERLTEHLKEHDHD' A
#
# COMPACT_ATOMS: atom_id res chain seq x y z
N MET A 1 -7.15 -4.50 -7.11
CA MET A 1 -6.13 -3.96 -8.05
C MET A 1 -4.70 -3.98 -7.48
N PRO A 2 -3.66 -4.30 -8.27
CA PRO A 2 -2.26 -4.30 -7.84
C PRO A 2 -1.67 -2.88 -7.70
N LEU A 3 -0.80 -2.70 -6.71
CA LEU A 3 -0.06 -1.45 -6.48
C LEU A 3 1.09 -1.32 -7.48
N THR A 4 1.26 -0.14 -8.09
CA THR A 4 2.39 0.09 -8.99
C THR A 4 3.70 0.08 -8.22
N THR A 5 4.79 -0.34 -8.88
CA THR A 5 6.11 -0.42 -8.26
C THR A 5 6.58 0.95 -7.75
N ALA A 6 6.28 2.03 -8.48
CA ALA A 6 6.58 3.39 -8.08
C ALA A 6 5.88 3.76 -6.77
N LYS A 7 4.55 3.59 -6.70
CA LYS A 7 3.77 3.95 -5.50
C LYS A 7 4.14 3.10 -4.29
N LYS A 8 4.49 1.82 -4.51
CA LYS A 8 5.04 0.94 -3.47
C LYS A 8 6.36 1.47 -2.92
N GLN A 9 7.27 1.92 -3.79
CA GLN A 9 8.56 2.49 -3.40
C GLN A 9 8.39 3.80 -2.62
N ASP A 10 7.42 4.64 -3.01
CA ASP A 10 7.14 5.89 -2.31
C ASP A 10 6.65 5.64 -0.87
N ILE A 11 5.69 4.71 -0.69
CA ILE A 11 5.20 4.32 0.64
C ILE A 11 6.33 3.73 1.50
N ILE A 12 7.17 2.87 0.93
CA ILE A 12 8.31 2.33 1.68
C ILE A 12 9.24 3.46 2.12
N LYS A 13 9.56 4.42 1.25
CA LYS A 13 10.44 5.54 1.61
C LYS A 13 9.86 6.46 2.68
N GLU A 14 8.55 6.62 2.71
CA GLU A 14 7.83 7.47 3.65
C GLU A 14 7.73 6.83 5.05
N PHE A 15 7.49 5.52 5.13
CA PHE A 15 7.23 4.81 6.38
C PHE A 15 8.41 3.97 6.88
N GLN A 16 9.51 3.86 6.13
CA GLN A 16 10.72 3.14 6.59
C GLN A 16 11.28 3.78 7.86
N THR A 17 11.57 2.94 8.85
CA THR A 17 12.19 3.38 10.11
C THR A 17 13.69 3.59 9.95
N THR A 18 14.30 2.84 9.04
CA THR A 18 15.71 2.92 8.68
C THR A 18 15.88 2.76 7.17
N LYS A 19 17.02 3.21 6.62
CA LYS A 19 17.25 3.16 5.18
C LYS A 19 17.25 1.70 4.68
N GLY A 20 16.31 1.39 3.78
CA GLY A 20 16.18 0.05 3.21
C GLY A 20 15.30 -0.90 4.02
N ASP A 21 14.62 -0.39 5.05
CA ASP A 21 13.60 -1.14 5.76
C ASP A 21 12.35 -1.31 4.88
N THR A 22 12.13 -2.54 4.43
CA THR A 22 11.00 -2.92 3.59
C THR A 22 10.02 -3.85 4.31
N GLY A 23 10.26 -4.13 5.59
CA GLY A 23 9.64 -5.27 6.29
C GLY A 23 9.14 -4.96 7.69
N SER A 24 9.43 -3.78 8.22
CA SER A 24 8.93 -3.34 9.52
C SER A 24 7.40 -3.32 9.59
N PRO A 25 6.84 -3.43 10.81
CA PRO A 25 5.40 -3.31 11.02
C PRO A 25 4.83 -2.04 10.42
N GLU A 26 5.52 -0.90 10.54
CA GLU A 26 5.10 0.40 10.04
C GLU A 26 4.96 0.40 8.51
N VAL A 27 5.99 -0.09 7.81
CA VAL A 27 5.97 -0.22 6.34
C VAL A 27 4.90 -1.20 5.89
N GLN A 28 4.75 -2.33 6.56
CA GLN A 28 3.73 -3.32 6.20
C GLN A 28 2.31 -2.79 6.43
N ILE A 29 2.06 -2.12 7.55
CA ILE A 29 0.76 -1.49 7.84
C ILE A 29 0.45 -0.46 6.75
N ALA A 30 1.39 0.43 6.41
CA ALA A 30 1.17 1.43 5.37
C ALA A 30 0.82 0.79 4.01
N LEU A 31 1.56 -0.26 3.60
CA LEU A 31 1.29 -0.99 2.36
C LEU A 31 -0.08 -1.67 2.35
N LEU A 32 -0.49 -2.28 3.47
CA LEU A 32 -1.78 -2.95 3.60
C LEU A 32 -2.93 -1.94 3.61
N THR A 33 -2.79 -0.83 4.34
CA THR A 33 -3.76 0.27 4.39
C THR A 33 -4.02 0.82 2.99
N THR A 34 -2.97 1.20 2.25
CA THR A 34 -3.15 1.69 0.88
C THR A 34 -3.82 0.66 -0.02
N ARG A 35 -3.53 -0.64 0.17
CA ARG A 35 -4.17 -1.70 -0.61
C ARG A 35 -5.64 -1.87 -0.26
N ILE A 36 -6.01 -1.75 1.01
CA ILE A 36 -7.39 -1.78 1.48
C ILE A 36 -8.16 -0.60 0.89
N GLU A 37 -7.65 0.63 1.00
CA GLU A 37 -8.29 1.83 0.45
C GLU A 37 -8.58 1.68 -1.05
N ARG A 38 -7.58 1.20 -1.81
CA ARG A 38 -7.74 0.98 -3.26
C ARG A 38 -8.75 -0.11 -3.58
N LEU A 39 -8.79 -1.17 -2.76
CA LEU A 39 -9.76 -2.24 -2.94
C LEU A 39 -11.17 -1.77 -2.59
N THR A 40 -11.31 -1.00 -1.52
CA THR A 40 -12.58 -0.38 -1.13
C THR A 40 -13.11 0.52 -2.24
N GLU A 41 -12.27 1.36 -2.84
CA GLU A 41 -12.73 2.21 -3.93
C GLU A 41 -13.08 1.42 -5.18
N HIS A 42 -12.26 0.41 -5.53
CA HIS A 42 -12.56 -0.51 -6.62
C HIS A 42 -13.93 -1.18 -6.45
N LEU A 43 -14.22 -1.71 -5.27
CA LEU A 43 -15.48 -2.41 -4.99
C LEU A 43 -16.69 -1.47 -4.94
N LYS A 44 -16.52 -0.17 -4.69
CA LYS A 44 -17.60 0.82 -4.80
C LYS A 44 -17.93 1.16 -6.26
N GLU A 45 -16.93 1.18 -7.13
CA GLU A 45 -17.12 1.42 -8.57
C GLU A 45 -17.58 0.14 -9.30
N HIS A 46 -17.23 -1.02 -8.75
CA HIS A 46 -17.50 -2.34 -9.30
C HIS A 46 -18.28 -3.22 -8.30
N ASP A 47 -19.56 -2.93 -8.11
CA ASP A 47 -20.45 -3.61 -7.14
C ASP A 47 -20.63 -5.14 -7.33
N HIS A 48 -20.13 -5.69 -8.43
CA HIS A 48 -20.26 -7.11 -8.80
C HIS A 48 -18.92 -7.86 -8.85
N ASP A 49 -17.84 -7.24 -8.38
CA ASP A 49 -16.48 -7.78 -8.39
C ASP A 49 -15.97 -8.20 -6.99
#